data_AF-A0A6V6ZS49-F1
#
_entry.id   AF-A0A6V6ZS49-F1
#
_cell.length_a   1.000
_cell.length_b   1.000
_cell.length_c   1.000
_cell.angle_alpha   90.00
_cell.angle_beta   90.00
_cell.angle_gamma   90.00
#
_symmetry.space_group_name_H-M   'P 1'
#
loop_
_entity.id
_entity.type
_entity.pdbx_description
1 polymer ?
#
loop_
_entity_poly.entity_id
_entity_poly.type
_entity_poly.pdbx_seq_one_letter_code
_entity_poly.pdbx_strand_id
1 'polypeptide(L)' 'MAAKTKITGIISDLDGVPYRGDDPIEPAVAAFNRWADRQIPYVILTNNSSAQ' A
#
# COMPACT_ATOMS: atom_id res chain seq x y z
N MET A 1 -16.83 23.33 -8.94
CA MET A 1 -15.80 22.50 -8.29
C MET A 1 -16.01 21.05 -8.71
N ALA A 2 -14.99 20.36 -9.24
CA ALA A 2 -15.10 18.93 -9.52
C ALA A 2 -15.19 18.16 -8.19
N ALA A 3 -16.12 17.21 -8.09
CA ALA A 3 -16.21 16.34 -6.92
C ALA A 3 -14.91 15.53 -6.80
N LYS A 4 -14.28 15.58 -5.63
CA LYS A 4 -13.04 14.84 -5.36
C LYS A 4 -13.36 13.35 -5.40
N THR A 5 -12.80 12.61 -6.36
CA THR A 5 -13.02 11.17 -6.48
C THR A 5 -12.58 10.49 -5.19
N LYS A 6 -13.50 9.77 -4.54
CA LYS A 6 -13.21 9.00 -3.34
C LYS A 6 -12.40 7.76 -3.73
N ILE A 7 -11.26 7.54 -3.07
CA ILE A 7 -10.51 6.27 -3.20
C ILE A 7 -11.36 5.14 -2.62
N THR A 8 -11.62 4.12 -3.41
CA THR A 8 -12.44 2.96 -3.04
C THR A 8 -11.65 1.66 -2.94
N GLY A 9 -10.40 1.64 -3.38
CA GLY A 9 -9.52 0.48 -3.30
C GLY A 9 -8.09 0.84 -3.71
N ILE A 10 -7.13 0.02 -3.29
CA ILE A 10 -5.70 0.27 -3.49
C ILE A 10 -5.02 -1.03 -3.93
N ILE A 11 -4.20 -0.95 -4.97
CA ILE A 11 -3.26 -1.99 -5.37
C ILE A 11 -1.89 -1.36 -5.23
N SER A 12 -1.01 -1.99 -4.48
CA SER A 12 0.34 -1.47 -4.23
C SER A 12 1.36 -2.56 -4.37
N ASP A 13 2.56 -2.17 -4.81
CA ASP A 13 3.76 -2.99 -4.67
C ASP A 13 4.17 -3.09 -3.19
N LEU A 14 5.12 -4.00 -2.91
CA LEU A 14 5.70 -4.25 -1.58
C LEU A 14 7.10 -3.65 -1.49
N ASP A 15 8.02 -4.16 -2.32
CA ASP A 15 9.42 -3.79 -2.27
C ASP A 15 9.66 -2.39 -2.82
N GLY A 16 10.31 -1.54 -2.03
CA GLY A 16 10.49 -0.13 -2.31
C GLY A 16 9.26 0.75 -2.04
N VAL A 17 8.13 0.19 -1.56
CA VAL A 17 6.90 0.96 -1.26
C VAL A 17 6.62 1.02 0.25
N PRO A 18 5.99 0.04 0.92
CA PRO A 18 5.97 0.02 2.39
C PRO A 18 7.26 -0.51 3.02
N TYR A 19 8.10 -1.25 2.28
CA TYR A 19 9.33 -1.86 2.81
C TYR A 19 10.52 -1.71 1.87
N ARG A 20 11.74 -1.71 2.40
CA ARG A 20 13.00 -1.91 1.66
C ARG A 20 13.73 -3.11 2.27
N GLY A 21 13.56 -4.28 1.67
CA GLY A 21 13.91 -5.53 2.36
C GLY A 21 13.05 -5.67 3.61
N ASP A 22 13.68 -5.88 4.76
CA ASP A 22 12.96 -5.99 6.04
C ASP A 22 12.70 -4.63 6.72
N ASP A 23 13.27 -3.53 6.20
CA ASP A 23 13.15 -2.21 6.80
C ASP A 23 11.84 -1.52 6.38
N PRO A 24 10.98 -1.09 7.32
CA PRO A 24 9.75 -0.37 6.98
C PRO A 24 10.04 1.05 6.51
N ILE A 25 9.30 1.49 5.50
CA ILE A 25 9.20 2.89 5.09
C ILE A 25 8.01 3.50 5.85
N GLU A 26 8.30 4.03 7.04
CA GLU A 26 7.30 4.48 8.02
C GLU A 26 6.15 5.35 7.45
N PRO A 27 6.40 6.35 6.56
CA PRO A 27 5.30 7.14 5.99
C PRO A 27 4.34 6.31 5.12
N ALA A 28 4.85 5.30 4.42
CA ALA A 28 4.04 4.42 3.60
C ALA A 28 3.22 3.47 4.48
N VAL A 29 3.83 2.86 5.49
CA VAL A 29 3.13 2.03 6.48
C VAL A 29 2.00 2.82 7.16
N ALA A 30 2.26 4.06 7.55
CA ALA A 30 1.23 4.94 8.11
C ALA A 30 0.08 5.22 7.14
N ALA A 31 0.33 5.27 5.83
CA ALA A 31 -0.71 5.40 4.82
C ALA A 31 -1.61 4.15 4.76
N PHE A 32 -1.01 2.95 4.76
CA PHE A 32 -1.75 1.68 4.83
C PHE A 32 -2.60 1.57 6.09
N ASN A 33 -2.07 1.95 7.25
CA ASN A 33 -2.82 1.96 8.49
C ASN A 33 -4.03 2.91 8.39
N ARG A 34 -3.85 4.12 7.85
CA ARG A 34 -4.96 5.06 7.63
C ARG A 34 -6.01 4.53 6.64
N TRP A 35 -5.62 3.75 5.64
CA TRP A 35 -6.56 3.14 4.71
C TRP A 35 -7.32 1.97 5.36
N ALA A 36 -6.62 1.16 6.16
CA ALA A 36 -7.21 0.08 6.95
C ALA A 36 -8.23 0.62 7.97
N ASP A 37 -7.88 1.66 8.73
CA ASP A 37 -8.76 2.33 9.70
C ASP A 37 -10.03 2.88 9.04
N ARG A 38 -9.92 3.28 7.76
CA ARG A 38 -11.03 3.78 6.95
C ARG A 38 -11.77 2.69 6.18
N GLN A 39 -11.43 1.42 6.42
CA GLN A 39 -11.99 0.26 5.74
C GLN A 39 -11.89 0.34 4.21
N ILE A 40 -10.83 0.98 3.69
CA ILE A 40 -10.52 0.98 2.26
C ILE A 40 -9.80 -0.34 1.98
N PRO A 41 -10.35 -1.22 1.13
CA PRO A 41 -9.70 -2.48 0.80
C PRO A 41 -8.40 -2.20 0.05
N TYR A 42 -7.35 -2.94 0.39
CA TYR A 42 -6.10 -2.92 -0.34
C TYR A 42 -5.56 -4.32 -0.56
N VAL A 43 -4.78 -4.47 -1.62
CA VAL A 43 -4.02 -5.68 -1.91
C VAL A 43 -2.57 -5.29 -2.19
N ILE A 44 -1.64 -6.08 -1.65
CA ILE A 44 -0.25 -6.03 -2.04
C ILE A 44 -0.08 -6.93 -3.25
N LEU A 45 0.26 -6.34 -4.39
CA LEU A 45 0.58 -7.02 -5.63
C LEU A 45 2.04 -6.73 -5.94
N THR A 46 2.90 -7.67 -5.59
CA THR A 46 4.33 -7.55 -5.80
C THR A 46 4.85 -8.72 -6.62
N ASN A 47 5.86 -8.45 -7.45
CA ASN A 47 6.57 -9.48 -8.18
C ASN A 47 7.60 -10.10 -7.25
N ASN A 48 7.15 -10.95 -6.33
CA ASN A 48 8.08 -11.70 -5.51
C ASN A 48 8.69 -12.81 -6.38
N SER A 49 9.86 -12.57 -6.98
CA SER A 49 10.65 -13.66 -7.52
C SER A 49 11.27 -14.39 -6.34
N SER A 50 10.51 -15.26 -5.69
CA SER A 50 11.12 -16.29 -4.86
C SER A 50 12.13 -16.98 -5.76
N ALA A 51 13.43 -16.81 -5.49
CA ALA A 51 14.41 -17.70 -6.08
C ALA A 51 13.91 -19.12 -5.79
N GLN A 52 13.56 -19.86 -6.83
CA GLN A 52 13.55 -21.32 -6.72
C GLN A 52 14.98 -21.77 -6.43
#